data_AF-A0A947VSL0-F1
#
_entry.id   AF-A0A947VSL0-F1
#
_cell.length_a   1.000
_cell.length_b   1.000
_cell.length_c   1.000
_cell.angle_alpha   90.00
_cell.angle_beta   90.00
_cell.angle_gamma   90.00
#
_symmetry.space_group_name_H-M   'P 1'
#
loop_
_entity.id
_entity.type
_entity.pdbx_description
1 polymer ?
#
loop_
_entity_poly.entity_id
_entity_poly.type
_entity_poly.pdbx_seq_one_letter_code
_entity_poly.pdbx_strand_id
1 'polypeptide(L)'
;MKRSTIVLALTCAASAMLAAVQDSNAQEQDRQAPRALSASSGDETARVPFGPLPVLHPGVAAVIPYQYYKPARRVDFSAQAAGAPVPMSQSGGVQGQTLVPAAKAPFALIEYGPSGNLGNATDRPQVYLTFSQPMVPVARLGAPMDRVAGVSIVPPLRGRWQWISTKSLAFDPDESIAPFVQYTVRTDESLGSLYGDKLKATSFSFYKGTFSMRSVSSRKTQGKSQDLSADELRELIVSFNMAVPAKAVEPALELQGPSGSYRLSASNWDPVAKAATTKETSQVLLQIMDAVPENQQLSLILKA
;
A
#
# COMPACT_ATOMS: atom_id res chain seq x y z
N MET A 1 -26.73 12.49 -40.60
CA MET A 1 -25.61 11.60 -40.26
C MET A 1 -26.01 10.82 -39.03
N LYS A 2 -25.90 9.49 -39.06
CA LYS A 2 -26.32 8.64 -37.93
C LYS A 2 -25.16 8.56 -36.92
N ARG A 3 -25.41 8.88 -35.65
CA ARG A 3 -24.39 8.96 -34.59
C ARG A 3 -24.96 8.42 -33.29
N SER A 4 -24.14 7.70 -32.53
CA SER A 4 -24.49 7.13 -31.23
C SER A 4 -23.77 7.89 -30.11
N THR A 5 -24.40 7.99 -28.95
CA THR A 5 -23.85 8.72 -27.79
C THR A 5 -23.44 7.74 -26.71
N ILE A 6 -22.23 7.90 -26.15
CA ILE A 6 -21.79 7.11 -25.00
C ILE A 6 -22.01 7.90 -23.71
N VAL A 7 -22.65 7.26 -22.74
CA VAL A 7 -22.78 7.73 -21.37
C VAL A 7 -21.88 6.88 -20.47
N LEU A 8 -21.16 7.55 -19.57
CA LEU A 8 -20.38 6.89 -18.52
C LEU A 8 -21.32 6.60 -17.35
N ALA A 9 -21.47 5.33 -16.99
CA ALA A 9 -22.22 4.91 -15.82
C ALA A 9 -21.27 4.23 -14.82
N LEU A 10 -21.28 4.66 -13.56
CA LEU A 10 -20.58 3.96 -12.48
C LEU A 10 -21.61 3.17 -11.67
N THR A 11 -21.43 1.85 -11.57
CA THR A 11 -22.06 1.03 -10.53
C THR A 11 -21.02 0.76 -9.44
N CYS A 12 -21.34 1.20 -8.23
CA CYS A 12 -20.41 1.28 -7.12
C CYS A 12 -20.14 -0.09 -6.48
N ALA A 13 -18.88 -0.56 -6.50
CA ALA A 13 -18.19 -1.28 -5.42
C ALA A 13 -16.74 -1.68 -5.80
N ALA A 14 -15.89 -0.72 -6.18
CA ALA A 14 -14.54 -0.88 -6.75
C ALA A 14 -13.43 -1.54 -5.88
N SER A 15 -13.76 -2.40 -4.91
CA SER A 15 -12.79 -2.93 -3.94
C SER A 15 -12.02 -4.16 -4.46
N ALA A 16 -12.61 -5.01 -5.32
CA ALA A 16 -11.97 -6.26 -5.75
C ALA A 16 -11.00 -6.05 -6.92
N MET A 17 -11.40 -5.23 -7.89
CA MET A 17 -10.60 -4.89 -9.07
C MET A 17 -9.28 -4.21 -8.72
N LEU A 18 -9.29 -3.44 -7.64
CA LEU A 18 -8.15 -2.64 -7.19
C LEU A 18 -7.04 -3.51 -6.61
N ALA A 19 -7.36 -4.60 -5.91
CA ALA A 19 -6.35 -5.55 -5.45
C ALA A 19 -5.56 -6.19 -6.61
N ALA A 20 -6.24 -6.54 -7.72
CA ALA A 20 -5.59 -7.14 -8.89
C ALA A 20 -4.66 -6.15 -9.64
N VAL A 21 -5.03 -4.86 -9.66
CA VAL A 21 -4.19 -3.78 -10.18
C VAL A 21 -2.95 -3.57 -9.32
N GLN A 22 -3.07 -3.81 -8.01
CA GLN A 22 -1.99 -3.61 -7.05
C GLN A 22 -0.94 -4.72 -7.07
N ASP A 23 -1.36 -5.99 -7.20
CA ASP A 23 -0.41 -7.12 -7.33
C ASP A 23 0.46 -6.97 -8.59
N SER A 24 -0.11 -6.46 -9.68
CA SER A 24 0.61 -6.23 -10.94
C SER A 24 1.62 -5.07 -10.81
N ASN A 25 1.21 -3.94 -10.22
CA ASN A 25 2.10 -2.81 -9.97
C ASN A 25 3.27 -3.16 -9.03
N ALA A 26 3.01 -3.96 -7.98
CA ALA A 26 4.05 -4.40 -7.06
C ALA A 26 5.11 -5.28 -7.76
N GLN A 27 4.70 -6.14 -8.68
CA GLN A 27 5.60 -7.01 -9.44
C GLN A 27 6.47 -6.24 -10.46
N GLU A 28 5.93 -5.22 -11.12
CA GLU A 28 6.69 -4.44 -12.10
C GLU A 28 7.71 -3.49 -11.43
N GLN A 29 7.38 -2.97 -10.24
CA GLN A 29 8.28 -2.10 -9.49
C GLN A 29 9.44 -2.85 -8.80
N ASP A 30 9.29 -4.16 -8.57
CA ASP A 30 10.37 -5.05 -8.15
C ASP A 30 11.30 -5.41 -9.32
N ARG A 31 10.75 -5.56 -10.54
CA ARG A 31 11.56 -5.73 -11.77
C ARG A 31 12.40 -4.50 -12.14
N GLN A 32 11.94 -3.30 -11.81
CA GLN A 32 12.63 -2.04 -12.11
C GLN A 32 13.61 -1.60 -11.01
N ALA A 33 13.77 -2.37 -9.93
CA ALA A 33 14.81 -2.11 -8.95
C ALA A 33 16.20 -2.24 -9.59
N PRO A 34 17.13 -1.28 -9.40
CA PRO A 34 18.46 -1.39 -9.95
C PRO A 34 19.15 -2.61 -9.36
N ARG A 35 19.56 -3.56 -10.21
CA ARG A 35 20.55 -4.57 -9.82
C ARG A 35 21.76 -3.83 -9.27
N ALA A 36 22.09 -4.08 -8.01
CA ALA A 36 23.26 -3.51 -7.36
C ALA A 36 24.48 -3.76 -8.25
N LEU A 37 25.05 -2.68 -8.79
CA LEU A 37 26.36 -2.69 -9.40
C LEU A 37 27.33 -3.15 -8.32
N SER A 38 27.92 -4.32 -8.54
CA SER A 38 29.06 -4.83 -7.80
C SER A 38 30.20 -3.82 -7.87
N ALA A 39 30.36 -3.00 -6.83
CA ALA A 39 31.51 -2.11 -6.69
C ALA A 39 32.64 -2.91 -6.04
N SER A 40 33.72 -3.07 -6.82
CA SER A 40 34.96 -3.70 -6.39
C SER A 40 35.66 -2.86 -5.32
N SER A 41 36.38 -3.56 -4.45
CA SER A 41 37.29 -3.01 -3.44
C SER A 41 38.24 -1.94 -3.98
N GLY A 42 38.40 -0.87 -3.22
CA GLY A 42 39.46 0.11 -3.37
C GLY A 42 39.66 0.84 -2.05
N ASP A 43 40.78 0.53 -1.40
CA ASP A 43 41.36 1.15 -0.22
C ASP A 43 41.48 2.68 -0.37
N GLU A 44 41.28 3.47 0.69
CA GLU A 44 42.16 4.58 1.10
C GLU A 44 41.57 5.37 2.30
N THR A 45 42.40 5.50 3.33
CA THR A 45 42.21 6.23 4.58
C THR A 45 41.94 7.73 4.40
N ALA A 46 40.89 8.28 5.03
CA ALA A 46 40.78 9.72 5.30
C ALA A 46 40.16 9.99 6.68
N ARG A 47 40.98 10.49 7.60
CA ARG A 47 40.57 11.06 8.89
C ARG A 47 39.81 12.37 8.64
N VAL A 48 38.64 12.53 9.27
CA VAL A 48 37.90 13.81 9.30
C VAL A 48 38.02 14.41 10.70
N PRO A 49 38.45 15.68 10.87
CA PRO A 49 38.59 16.29 12.18
C PRO A 49 37.23 16.70 12.78
N PHE A 50 37.05 16.44 14.08
CA PHE A 50 35.90 16.93 14.86
C PHE A 50 35.94 18.45 15.01
N GLY A 51 34.96 19.15 14.44
CA GLY A 51 34.62 20.53 14.79
C GLY A 51 33.57 20.58 15.91
N PRO A 52 33.51 21.65 16.74
CA PRO A 52 32.67 21.68 17.93
C PRO A 52 31.19 21.89 17.61
N LEU A 53 30.33 21.32 18.47
CA LEU A 53 28.86 21.40 18.42
C LEU A 53 28.33 22.84 18.63
N PRO A 54 27.23 23.25 17.96
CA PRO A 54 26.57 24.51 18.29
C PRO A 54 25.69 24.39 19.55
N VAL A 55 25.67 25.48 20.32
CA VAL A 55 24.96 25.68 21.59
C VAL A 55 23.45 25.84 21.35
N LEU A 56 22.63 25.16 22.16
CA LEU A 56 21.17 25.32 22.23
C LEU A 56 20.80 26.67 22.88
N HIS A 57 19.99 27.48 22.20
CA HIS A 57 19.27 28.59 22.84
C HIS A 57 17.96 28.08 23.47
N PRO A 58 17.61 28.48 24.70
CA PRO A 58 16.33 28.13 25.32
C PRO A 58 15.26 29.14 24.91
N GLY A 59 14.10 28.65 24.49
CA GLY A 59 12.90 29.47 24.37
C GLY A 59 12.03 29.11 23.19
N VAL A 60 11.04 28.24 23.43
CA VAL A 60 9.60 28.52 23.29
C VAL A 60 8.89 27.19 23.47
N ALA A 61 8.18 27.09 24.59
CA ALA A 61 7.20 26.05 24.83
C ALA A 61 6.02 26.26 23.88
N ALA A 62 5.67 25.26 23.08
CA ALA A 62 4.39 25.18 22.41
C ALA A 62 3.72 23.87 22.84
N VAL A 63 2.76 24.02 23.74
CA VAL A 63 1.80 23.02 24.19
C VAL A 63 0.96 22.59 22.99
N ILE A 64 0.88 21.28 22.73
CA ILE A 64 -0.17 20.68 21.88
C ILE A 64 -0.84 19.54 22.69
N PRO A 65 -2.17 19.50 22.76
CA PRO A 65 -2.90 18.66 23.70
C PRO A 65 -2.84 17.17 23.33
N TYR A 66 -2.51 16.33 24.33
CA TYR A 66 -2.79 14.90 24.33
C TYR A 66 -4.30 14.67 24.24
N GLN A 67 -4.79 14.16 23.10
CA GLN A 67 -6.10 13.52 23.08
C GLN A 67 -5.95 12.03 23.43
N TYR A 68 -6.80 11.66 24.36
CA TYR A 68 -6.74 10.51 25.24
C TYR A 68 -7.37 9.28 24.57
N TYR A 69 -6.66 8.15 24.48
CA TYR A 69 -7.27 6.87 24.13
C TYR A 69 -7.70 6.13 25.41
N LYS A 70 -9.01 5.90 25.57
CA LYS A 70 -9.61 5.08 26.64
C LYS A 70 -9.41 3.58 26.32
N PRO A 71 -8.80 2.77 27.19
CA PRO A 71 -9.04 1.33 27.17
C PRO A 71 -10.34 1.01 27.92
N ALA A 72 -11.21 0.22 27.30
CA ALA A 72 -12.44 -0.29 27.89
C ALA A 72 -12.16 -1.53 28.76
N ARG A 73 -12.90 -1.61 29.89
CA ARG A 73 -13.08 -2.68 30.89
C ARG A 73 -11.89 -3.09 31.77
N ARG A 74 -12.02 -2.72 33.05
CA ARG A 74 -11.44 -3.48 34.18
C ARG A 74 -12.13 -4.84 34.27
N VAL A 75 -11.34 -5.89 34.41
CA VAL A 75 -11.80 -7.16 35.00
C VAL A 75 -11.27 -7.13 36.43
N ASP A 76 -12.17 -6.91 37.40
CA ASP A 76 -11.82 -6.93 38.80
C ASP A 76 -11.62 -8.39 39.23
N PHE A 77 -10.38 -8.78 39.55
CA PHE A 77 -10.13 -9.96 40.37
C PHE A 77 -10.15 -9.54 41.84
N SER A 78 -11.33 -9.55 42.45
CA SER A 78 -11.46 -9.52 43.90
C SER A 78 -10.96 -10.84 44.48
N ALA A 79 -9.90 -10.76 45.27
CA ALA A 79 -9.37 -11.86 46.06
C ALA A 79 -10.36 -12.28 47.15
N GLN A 80 -10.74 -13.56 47.17
CA GLN A 80 -11.36 -14.20 48.33
C GLN A 80 -10.38 -15.25 48.86
N ALA A 81 -9.81 -14.99 50.04
CA ALA A 81 -9.09 -15.99 50.81
C ALA A 81 -10.03 -16.56 51.88
N ALA A 82 -10.22 -17.89 51.90
CA ALA A 82 -10.26 -18.78 53.09
C ALA A 82 -11.09 -20.06 52.85
N GLY A 83 -10.47 -21.23 53.07
CA GLY A 83 -11.13 -22.39 53.69
C GLY A 83 -11.33 -23.66 52.85
N ALA A 84 -10.33 -24.56 52.83
CA ALA A 84 -10.42 -25.99 53.24
C ALA A 84 -9.11 -26.74 52.88
N PRO A 85 -8.62 -27.67 53.74
CA PRO A 85 -7.33 -28.32 53.54
C PRO A 85 -7.43 -29.44 52.49
N VAL A 86 -6.57 -29.38 51.47
CA VAL A 86 -6.35 -30.52 50.56
C VAL A 86 -5.43 -31.53 51.26
N PRO A 87 -5.81 -32.82 51.38
CA PRO A 87 -4.99 -33.80 52.07
C PRO A 87 -3.70 -34.08 51.28
N MET A 88 -2.59 -34.20 52.01
CA MET A 88 -1.34 -34.75 51.51
C MET A 88 -1.58 -36.16 50.93
N SER A 89 -1.35 -36.32 49.63
CA SER A 89 -0.92 -37.60 49.06
C SER A 89 0.54 -37.49 48.66
N GLN A 90 1.34 -38.35 49.26
CA GLN A 90 2.78 -38.40 49.12
C GLN A 90 3.22 -39.02 47.78
N SER A 91 4.45 -38.64 47.42
CA SER A 91 5.46 -39.41 46.67
C SER A 91 5.17 -39.79 45.22
N GLY A 92 5.90 -39.11 44.32
CA GLY A 92 6.13 -39.61 42.95
C GLY A 92 7.10 -38.72 42.16
N GLY A 93 8.40 -38.82 42.45
CA GLY A 93 9.49 -38.55 41.51
C GLY A 93 9.71 -37.11 41.03
N VAL A 94 10.80 -36.51 41.49
CA VAL A 94 11.43 -35.37 40.80
C VAL A 94 11.97 -35.88 39.47
N GLN A 95 11.18 -35.82 38.40
CA GLN A 95 11.72 -35.79 37.05
C GLN A 95 11.81 -34.32 36.65
N GLY A 96 13.04 -33.85 36.52
CA GLY A 96 13.34 -32.51 36.03
C GLY A 96 12.52 -32.26 34.78
N GLN A 97 11.60 -31.30 34.87
CA GLN A 97 11.02 -30.70 33.69
C GLN A 97 12.19 -30.01 33.00
N THR A 98 12.79 -30.70 32.02
CA THR A 98 13.57 -30.07 30.98
C THR A 98 12.68 -28.95 30.46
N LEU A 99 13.05 -27.71 30.80
CA LEU A 99 12.53 -26.53 30.14
C LEU A 99 12.93 -26.70 28.67
N VAL A 100 12.02 -27.25 27.87
CA VAL A 100 12.19 -27.27 26.43
C VAL A 100 12.36 -25.80 26.05
N PRO A 101 13.52 -25.36 25.52
CA PRO A 101 13.64 -23.99 25.08
C PRO A 101 12.53 -23.79 24.05
N ALA A 102 11.63 -22.83 24.29
CA ALA A 102 10.67 -22.43 23.29
C ALA A 102 11.46 -22.18 22.01
N ALA A 103 11.24 -23.02 20.99
CA ALA A 103 11.94 -22.91 19.73
C ALA A 103 11.84 -21.45 19.28
N LYS A 104 12.99 -20.81 19.08
CA LYS A 104 13.10 -19.39 18.81
C LYS A 104 12.21 -19.06 17.61
N ALA A 105 11.11 -18.36 17.85
CA ALA A 105 10.18 -18.01 16.79
C ALA A 105 10.95 -17.24 15.68
N PRO A 106 10.71 -17.56 14.39
CA PRO A 106 11.46 -16.95 13.30
C PRO A 106 11.33 -15.43 13.36
N PHE A 107 12.42 -14.74 13.03
CA PHE A 107 12.42 -13.29 12.99
C PHE A 107 11.63 -12.82 11.77
N ALA A 108 10.53 -12.11 12.01
CA ALA A 108 9.56 -11.73 10.99
C ALA A 108 8.85 -10.43 11.34
N LEU A 109 8.34 -9.75 10.31
CA LEU A 109 7.35 -8.69 10.43
C LEU A 109 5.99 -9.36 10.64
N ILE A 110 5.40 -9.18 11.83
CA ILE A 110 4.18 -9.89 12.24
C ILE A 110 2.92 -9.05 12.13
N GLU A 111 3.05 -7.73 12.20
CA GLU A 111 1.95 -6.80 12.03
C GLU A 111 2.44 -5.55 11.33
N TYR A 112 1.61 -4.98 10.47
CA TYR A 112 1.91 -3.74 9.79
C TYR A 112 0.63 -3.05 9.34
N GLY A 113 0.73 -1.75 9.14
CA GLY A 113 -0.33 -0.99 8.52
C GLY A 113 0.07 0.45 8.23
N PRO A 114 -0.79 1.19 7.51
CA PRO A 114 -1.99 0.66 6.88
C PRO A 114 -1.65 -0.09 5.57
N SER A 115 -2.63 -0.78 5.00
CA SER A 115 -2.51 -1.45 3.70
C SER A 115 -3.76 -1.24 2.85
N GLY A 116 -3.61 -1.28 1.54
CA GLY A 116 -4.70 -1.13 0.59
C GLY A 116 -5.31 0.28 0.52
N ASN A 117 -6.61 0.35 0.25
CA ASN A 117 -7.34 1.61 0.10
C ASN A 117 -7.65 2.24 1.46
N LEU A 118 -7.22 3.48 1.67
CA LEU A 118 -7.52 4.22 2.90
C LEU A 118 -8.79 5.07 2.82
N GLY A 119 -9.48 5.04 1.67
CA GLY A 119 -10.59 5.91 1.35
C GLY A 119 -10.16 7.36 1.18
N ASN A 120 -11.15 8.25 1.03
CA ASN A 120 -10.88 9.68 0.80
C ASN A 120 -10.69 10.48 2.11
N ALA A 121 -11.03 9.91 3.27
CA ALA A 121 -10.98 10.60 4.56
C ALA A 121 -9.60 10.57 5.23
N THR A 122 -8.70 9.67 4.81
CA THR A 122 -7.40 9.47 5.48
C THR A 122 -6.30 10.24 4.76
N ASP A 123 -5.98 11.44 5.26
CA ASP A 123 -4.94 12.29 4.67
C ASP A 123 -3.52 11.98 5.15
N ARG A 124 -3.34 11.65 6.42
CA ARG A 124 -2.02 11.45 7.05
C ARG A 124 -1.99 10.14 7.83
N PRO A 125 -1.96 8.99 7.13
CA PRO A 125 -1.97 7.71 7.82
C PRO A 125 -0.67 7.49 8.59
N GLN A 126 -0.79 7.15 9.88
CA GLN A 126 0.35 6.64 10.63
C GLN A 126 0.69 5.23 10.11
N VAL A 127 1.94 5.05 9.67
CA VAL A 127 2.45 3.72 9.29
C VAL A 127 3.00 3.05 10.54
N TYR A 128 2.73 1.77 10.75
CA TYR A 128 3.29 0.99 11.85
C TYR A 128 3.81 -0.35 11.37
N LEU A 129 4.86 -0.83 12.04
CA LEU A 129 5.52 -2.11 11.81
C LEU A 129 5.79 -2.76 13.17
N THR A 130 5.35 -3.99 13.38
CA THR A 130 5.62 -4.79 14.58
C THR A 130 6.35 -6.06 14.21
N PHE A 131 7.47 -6.32 14.89
CA PHE A 131 8.35 -7.45 14.64
C PHE A 131 8.18 -8.55 15.71
N SER A 132 8.49 -9.80 15.37
CA SER A 132 8.41 -10.94 16.30
C SER A 132 9.43 -10.85 17.45
N GLN A 133 10.55 -10.14 17.23
CA GLN A 133 11.67 -10.03 18.17
C GLN A 133 11.99 -8.55 18.48
N PRO A 134 12.60 -8.26 19.65
CA PRO A 134 13.10 -6.93 19.96
C PRO A 134 14.17 -6.46 18.96
N MET A 135 14.03 -5.23 18.49
CA MET A 135 14.89 -4.56 17.50
C MET A 135 15.82 -3.55 18.15
N VAL A 136 15.31 -2.82 19.13
CA VAL A 136 16.05 -1.77 19.83
C VAL A 136 15.95 -1.94 21.34
N PRO A 137 16.98 -1.52 22.11
CA PRO A 137 16.89 -1.51 23.56
C PRO A 137 15.87 -0.46 24.03
N VAL A 138 15.33 -0.65 25.24
CA VAL A 138 14.31 0.24 25.84
C VAL A 138 14.76 1.70 25.89
N ALA A 139 16.07 1.96 26.04
CA ALA A 139 16.63 3.32 26.05
C ALA A 139 16.49 4.09 24.73
N ARG A 140 16.13 3.43 23.62
CA ARG A 140 15.92 4.05 22.30
C ARG A 140 14.45 4.37 22.00
N LEU A 141 13.52 4.01 22.87
CA LEU A 141 12.10 4.27 22.66
C LEU A 141 11.81 5.77 22.74
N GLY A 142 10.82 6.22 21.97
CA GLY A 142 10.32 7.60 22.04
C GLY A 142 11.15 8.63 21.28
N ALA A 143 12.40 8.33 20.92
CA ALA A 143 13.24 9.26 20.16
C ALA A 143 12.80 9.30 18.69
N PRO A 144 12.42 10.46 18.14
CA PRO A 144 12.10 10.59 16.73
C PRO A 144 13.37 10.48 15.87
N MET A 145 13.20 9.94 14.67
CA MET A 145 14.25 9.67 13.71
C MET A 145 13.77 10.06 12.31
N ASP A 146 14.62 10.69 11.50
CA ASP A 146 14.24 11.02 10.11
C ASP A 146 14.27 9.79 9.19
N ARG A 147 15.09 8.79 9.56
CA ARG A 147 15.36 7.59 8.75
C ARG A 147 15.61 6.40 9.66
N VAL A 148 15.27 5.21 9.18
CA VAL A 148 15.61 3.93 9.80
C VAL A 148 16.32 3.09 8.74
N ALA A 149 17.50 2.57 9.07
CA ALA A 149 18.23 1.68 8.16
C ALA A 149 17.37 0.45 7.84
N GLY A 150 17.28 0.11 6.56
CA GLY A 150 16.50 -1.03 6.10
C GLY A 150 15.00 -0.82 6.04
N VAL A 151 14.49 0.40 6.27
CA VAL A 151 13.08 0.76 6.07
C VAL A 151 12.99 1.94 5.12
N SER A 152 12.12 1.86 4.11
CA SER A 152 11.86 2.98 3.19
C SER A 152 10.40 3.05 2.76
N ILE A 153 9.95 4.25 2.39
CA ILE A 153 8.63 4.50 1.79
C ILE A 153 8.86 5.06 0.39
N VAL A 154 8.20 4.48 -0.62
CA VAL A 154 8.33 4.85 -2.04
C VAL A 154 6.94 5.12 -2.63
N PRO A 155 6.67 6.29 -3.23
CA PRO A 155 7.53 7.47 -3.31
C PRO A 155 7.93 8.02 -1.93
N PRO A 156 9.03 8.80 -1.84
CA PRO A 156 9.44 9.41 -0.58
C PRO A 156 8.33 10.25 0.03
N LEU A 157 8.03 10.01 1.31
CA LEU A 157 7.05 10.72 2.10
C LEU A 157 7.77 11.38 3.28
N ARG A 158 7.55 12.69 3.50
CA ARG A 158 8.16 13.40 4.63
C ARG A 158 7.46 13.03 5.94
N GLY A 159 8.23 12.84 7.00
CA GLY A 159 7.70 12.49 8.31
C GLY A 159 8.79 12.03 9.26
N ARG A 160 8.38 11.54 10.43
CA ARG A 160 9.28 11.07 11.48
C ARG A 160 8.98 9.64 11.86
N TRP A 161 10.03 8.85 11.99
CA TRP A 161 10.02 7.51 12.56
C TRP A 161 10.17 7.57 14.07
N GLN A 162 9.51 6.67 14.80
CA GLN A 162 9.65 6.54 16.25
C GLN A 162 9.45 5.10 16.67
N TRP A 163 10.38 4.58 17.48
CA TRP A 163 10.17 3.30 18.17
C TRP A 163 9.18 3.52 19.32
N ILE A 164 7.98 2.96 19.17
CA ILE A 164 6.91 3.01 20.18
C ILE A 164 6.99 1.82 21.16
N SER A 165 7.65 0.74 20.75
CA SER A 165 8.02 -0.38 21.62
C SER A 165 9.36 -0.94 21.16
N THR A 166 10.00 -1.84 21.93
CA THR A 166 11.24 -2.50 21.49
C THR A 166 11.04 -3.34 20.23
N LYS A 167 9.79 -3.63 19.85
CA LYS A 167 9.40 -4.43 18.70
C LYS A 167 8.59 -3.65 17.67
N SER A 168 8.22 -2.40 17.93
CA SER A 168 7.24 -1.67 17.12
C SER A 168 7.76 -0.29 16.74
N LEU A 169 7.74 -0.03 15.45
CA LEU A 169 8.19 1.18 14.81
C LEU A 169 6.99 1.86 14.15
N ALA A 170 6.81 3.15 14.40
CA ALA A 170 5.79 3.97 13.77
C ALA A 170 6.42 5.06 12.91
N PHE A 171 5.73 5.49 11.86
CA PHE A 171 6.04 6.67 11.07
C PHE A 171 4.83 7.58 11.00
N ASP A 172 5.06 8.84 11.37
CA ASP A 172 4.08 9.90 11.32
C ASP A 172 4.40 10.84 10.14
N PRO A 173 3.56 10.87 9.09
CA PRO A 173 3.76 11.77 7.96
C PRO A 173 3.63 13.23 8.36
N ASP A 174 4.56 14.07 7.90
CA ASP A 174 4.51 15.53 8.07
C ASP A 174 3.60 16.21 7.03
N GLU A 175 3.21 15.50 5.98
CA GLU A 175 2.37 15.97 4.88
C GLU A 175 1.26 14.97 4.53
N SER A 176 0.20 15.46 3.86
CA SER A 176 -0.86 14.59 3.36
C SER A 176 -0.39 13.73 2.20
N ILE A 177 -0.83 12.47 2.17
CA ILE A 177 -0.54 11.57 1.06
C ILE A 177 -1.30 12.02 -0.19
N ALA A 178 -0.64 11.93 -1.34
CA ALA A 178 -1.25 12.32 -2.60
C ALA A 178 -2.37 11.34 -3.00
N PRO A 179 -3.51 11.85 -3.50
CA PRO A 179 -4.58 10.98 -3.97
C PRO A 179 -4.12 10.20 -5.20
N PHE A 180 -4.55 8.94 -5.29
CA PHE A 180 -4.25 8.01 -6.38
C PHE A 180 -2.75 7.71 -6.57
N VAL A 181 -1.93 8.02 -5.58
CA VAL A 181 -0.52 7.62 -5.51
C VAL A 181 -0.38 6.43 -4.57
N GLN A 182 0.22 5.35 -5.08
CA GLN A 182 0.57 4.18 -4.27
C GLN A 182 1.88 4.43 -3.53
N TYR A 183 1.82 4.33 -2.20
CA TYR A 183 2.99 4.35 -1.33
C TYR A 183 3.31 2.92 -0.90
N THR A 184 4.54 2.49 -1.13
CA THR A 184 5.05 1.16 -0.76
C THR A 184 6.08 1.30 0.34
N VAL A 185 5.82 0.65 1.47
CA VAL A 185 6.76 0.51 2.56
C VAL A 185 7.57 -0.76 2.33
N ARG A 186 8.89 -0.65 2.37
CA ARG A 186 9.83 -1.76 2.13
C ARG A 186 10.70 -1.95 3.36
N THR A 187 10.91 -3.20 3.73
CA THR A 187 11.90 -3.61 4.72
C THR A 187 12.91 -4.56 4.10
N ASP A 188 14.18 -4.43 4.42
CA ASP A 188 15.25 -5.30 3.88
C ASP A 188 16.06 -6.01 4.98
N GLU A 189 17.05 -6.80 4.55
CA GLU A 189 17.86 -7.64 5.42
C GLU A 189 18.88 -6.88 6.29
N SER A 190 19.00 -5.56 6.13
CA SER A 190 19.81 -4.73 7.03
C SER A 190 19.14 -4.51 8.39
N LEU A 191 17.84 -4.79 8.50
CA LEU A 191 17.15 -4.85 9.79
C LEU A 191 17.54 -6.12 10.53
N GLY A 192 18.23 -5.93 11.66
CA GLY A 192 18.60 -6.99 12.58
C GLY A 192 17.82 -6.93 13.90
N SER A 193 17.44 -8.09 14.43
CA SER A 193 16.98 -8.18 15.82
C SER A 193 18.13 -7.97 16.79
N LEU A 194 17.83 -7.68 18.07
CA LEU A 194 18.84 -7.67 19.14
C LEU A 194 19.50 -9.04 19.35
N TYR A 195 18.91 -10.12 18.84
CA TYR A 195 19.48 -11.46 18.87
C TYR A 195 20.38 -11.75 17.65
N GLY A 196 20.52 -10.80 16.73
CA GLY A 196 21.42 -10.89 15.56
C GLY A 196 20.79 -11.54 14.33
N ASP A 197 19.49 -11.89 14.35
CA ASP A 197 18.81 -12.42 13.18
C ASP A 197 18.47 -11.33 12.19
N LYS A 198 18.48 -11.69 10.90
CA LYS A 198 18.11 -10.80 9.80
C LYS A 198 16.66 -10.99 9.40
N LEU A 199 16.01 -9.87 9.06
CA LEU A 199 14.64 -9.90 8.55
C LEU A 199 14.66 -10.33 7.10
N LYS A 200 13.74 -11.21 6.70
CA LYS A 200 13.49 -11.45 5.27
C LYS A 200 12.88 -10.19 4.64
N ALA A 201 13.40 -9.77 3.49
CA ALA A 201 12.86 -8.61 2.79
C ALA A 201 11.35 -8.79 2.50
N THR A 202 10.59 -7.73 2.74
CA THR A 202 9.13 -7.71 2.52
C THR A 202 8.66 -6.29 2.25
N SER A 203 7.45 -6.16 1.70
CA SER A 203 6.84 -4.87 1.41
C SER A 203 5.31 -4.92 1.47
N PHE A 204 4.70 -3.79 1.77
CA PHE A 204 3.26 -3.59 1.70
C PHE A 204 2.95 -2.19 1.15
N SER A 205 1.73 -2.02 0.63
CA SER A 205 1.35 -0.79 -0.06
C SER A 205 0.02 -0.24 0.44
N PHE A 206 -0.12 1.08 0.42
CA PHE A 206 -1.36 1.80 0.71
C PHE A 206 -1.53 3.02 -0.20
N TYR A 207 -2.75 3.51 -0.34
CA TYR A 207 -3.06 4.73 -1.09
C TYR A 207 -4.40 5.33 -0.66
N LYS A 208 -4.58 6.61 -0.97
CA LYS A 208 -5.84 7.34 -0.80
C LYS A 208 -6.53 7.46 -2.15
N GLY A 209 -7.84 7.25 -2.18
CA GLY A 209 -8.67 7.51 -3.35
C GLY A 209 -9.52 6.33 -3.78
N THR A 210 -10.65 6.62 -4.41
CA THR A 210 -11.51 5.60 -5.03
C THR A 210 -11.11 5.40 -6.48
N PHE A 211 -10.82 4.16 -6.89
CA PHE A 211 -10.60 3.83 -8.31
C PHE A 211 -11.83 4.21 -9.13
N SER A 212 -11.65 4.99 -10.20
CA SER A 212 -12.76 5.44 -11.03
C SER A 212 -12.36 5.66 -12.48
N MET A 213 -13.31 5.40 -13.37
CA MET A 213 -13.25 5.78 -14.77
C MET A 213 -13.52 7.29 -14.89
N ARG A 214 -12.60 8.02 -15.51
CA ARG A 214 -12.62 9.48 -15.64
C ARG A 214 -13.31 9.94 -16.93
N SER A 215 -13.00 9.30 -18.05
CA SER A 215 -13.55 9.68 -19.36
C SER A 215 -13.45 8.55 -20.37
N VAL A 216 -14.28 8.64 -21.41
CA VAL A 216 -14.21 7.80 -22.61
C VAL A 216 -14.18 8.70 -23.84
N SER A 217 -13.38 8.34 -24.84
CA SER A 217 -13.27 9.07 -26.09
C SER A 217 -12.97 8.12 -27.24
N SER A 218 -13.30 8.48 -28.48
CA SER A 218 -12.83 7.68 -29.63
C SER A 218 -11.32 7.85 -29.81
N ARG A 219 -10.63 6.77 -30.18
CA ARG A 219 -9.23 6.82 -30.58
C ARG A 219 -9.00 7.78 -31.75
N LYS A 220 -9.92 7.83 -32.72
CA LYS A 220 -9.77 8.62 -33.95
C LYS A 220 -9.90 10.12 -33.69
N THR A 221 -10.90 10.51 -32.89
CA THR A 221 -11.24 11.93 -32.66
C THR A 221 -10.79 12.48 -31.31
N GLN A 222 -10.26 11.63 -30.40
CA GLN A 222 -9.65 11.99 -29.12
C GLN A 222 -10.46 13.03 -28.31
N GLY A 223 -11.78 12.88 -28.26
CA GLY A 223 -12.67 13.71 -27.42
C GLY A 223 -13.29 14.94 -28.10
N LYS A 224 -13.14 15.09 -29.43
CA LYS A 224 -13.79 16.19 -30.18
C LYS A 224 -15.32 16.08 -30.31
N SER A 225 -15.90 14.93 -29.98
CA SER A 225 -17.36 14.74 -29.99
C SER A 225 -17.77 13.58 -29.08
N GLN A 226 -18.93 13.69 -28.44
CA GLN A 226 -19.59 12.58 -27.74
C GLN A 226 -20.53 11.79 -28.65
N ASP A 227 -20.81 12.32 -29.85
CA ASP A 227 -21.59 11.66 -30.88
C ASP A 227 -20.64 10.96 -31.84
N LEU A 228 -20.49 9.66 -31.61
CA LEU A 228 -19.55 8.80 -32.32
C LEU A 228 -20.26 8.04 -33.44
N SER A 229 -19.62 7.96 -34.60
CA SER A 229 -20.04 7.06 -35.66
C SER A 229 -19.80 5.59 -35.27
N ALA A 230 -20.48 4.64 -35.94
CA ALA A 230 -20.28 3.20 -35.67
C ALA A 230 -18.82 2.76 -35.85
N ASP A 231 -18.08 3.41 -36.75
CA ASP A 231 -16.65 3.16 -36.97
C ASP A 231 -15.78 3.72 -35.83
N GLU A 232 -16.11 4.89 -35.28
CA GLU A 232 -15.39 5.48 -34.13
C GLU A 232 -15.63 4.74 -32.81
N LEU A 233 -16.77 4.07 -32.67
CA LEU A 233 -17.11 3.27 -31.49
C LEU A 233 -16.26 2.01 -31.36
N ARG A 234 -15.74 1.48 -32.47
CA ARG A 234 -14.94 0.25 -32.47
C ARG A 234 -13.70 0.34 -31.60
N GLU A 235 -13.14 1.55 -31.47
CA GLU A 235 -11.91 1.79 -30.71
C GLU A 235 -12.06 3.03 -29.82
N LEU A 236 -12.24 2.79 -28.53
CA LEU A 236 -12.38 3.82 -27.51
C LEU A 236 -11.15 3.86 -26.62
N ILE A 237 -10.80 5.05 -26.15
CA ILE A 237 -9.80 5.29 -25.12
C ILE A 237 -10.56 5.58 -23.83
N VAL A 238 -10.42 4.68 -22.87
CA VAL A 238 -10.96 4.82 -21.51
C VAL A 238 -9.84 5.33 -20.61
N SER A 239 -10.05 6.46 -19.95
CA SER A 239 -9.10 7.04 -19.00
C SER A 239 -9.54 6.79 -17.57
N PHE A 240 -8.60 6.38 -16.73
CA PHE A 240 -8.78 6.15 -15.30
C PHE A 240 -8.05 7.22 -14.49
N ASN A 241 -8.35 7.30 -13.21
CA ASN A 241 -7.66 8.20 -12.29
C ASN A 241 -6.27 7.70 -11.82
N MET A 242 -5.89 6.47 -12.13
CA MET A 242 -4.58 5.88 -11.85
C MET A 242 -4.12 4.95 -12.97
N ALA A 243 -2.84 4.59 -12.97
CA ALA A 243 -2.30 3.58 -13.88
C ALA A 243 -2.93 2.23 -13.61
N VAL A 244 -3.23 1.49 -14.67
CA VAL A 244 -3.98 0.25 -14.54
C VAL A 244 -3.59 -0.77 -15.63
N PRO A 245 -3.33 -2.04 -15.29
CA PRO A 245 -3.12 -3.08 -16.29
C PRO A 245 -4.45 -3.39 -16.98
N ALA A 246 -4.47 -3.31 -18.32
CA ALA A 246 -5.70 -3.48 -19.08
C ALA A 246 -6.34 -4.85 -18.86
N LYS A 247 -5.52 -5.89 -18.61
CA LYS A 247 -5.99 -7.25 -18.34
C LYS A 247 -6.66 -7.44 -16.98
N ALA A 248 -6.30 -6.65 -15.97
CA ALA A 248 -7.06 -6.63 -14.72
C ALA A 248 -8.40 -5.91 -14.90
N VAL A 249 -8.46 -4.96 -15.85
CA VAL A 249 -9.63 -4.09 -16.02
C VAL A 249 -10.70 -4.65 -16.94
N GLU A 250 -10.27 -5.35 -17.99
CA GLU A 250 -11.12 -5.99 -19.00
C GLU A 250 -12.37 -6.68 -18.42
N PRO A 251 -12.28 -7.57 -17.42
CA PRO A 251 -13.45 -8.31 -16.93
C PRO A 251 -14.47 -7.45 -16.17
N ALA A 252 -14.08 -6.28 -15.66
CA ALA A 252 -15.00 -5.39 -14.96
C ALA A 252 -15.53 -4.25 -15.83
N LEU A 253 -15.03 -4.09 -17.07
CA LEU A 253 -15.67 -3.22 -18.04
C LEU A 253 -16.83 -3.94 -18.72
N GLU A 254 -17.99 -3.29 -18.73
CA GLU A 254 -19.14 -3.75 -19.49
C GLU A 254 -19.68 -2.60 -20.33
N LEU A 255 -19.96 -2.87 -21.60
CA LEU A 255 -20.69 -1.94 -22.45
C LEU A 255 -22.10 -2.49 -22.62
N GLN A 256 -23.08 -1.70 -22.21
CA GLN A 256 -24.49 -2.02 -22.36
C GLN A 256 -25.14 -1.06 -23.35
N GLY A 257 -25.98 -1.59 -24.22
CA GLY A 257 -26.89 -0.82 -25.05
C GLY A 257 -28.32 -1.35 -24.93
N PRO A 258 -29.27 -0.79 -25.67
CA PRO A 258 -30.68 -1.21 -25.59
C PRO A 258 -30.89 -2.66 -26.01
N SER A 259 -29.98 -3.19 -26.83
CA SER A 259 -30.02 -4.57 -27.35
C SER A 259 -29.33 -5.59 -26.43
N GLY A 260 -28.69 -5.15 -25.35
CA GLY A 260 -27.92 -6.00 -24.44
C GLY A 260 -26.45 -5.58 -24.31
N SER A 261 -25.64 -6.49 -23.77
CA SER A 261 -24.21 -6.26 -23.50
C SER A 261 -23.34 -6.63 -24.71
N TYR A 262 -22.24 -5.90 -24.89
CA TYR A 262 -21.28 -6.12 -25.97
C TYR A 262 -19.98 -6.75 -25.46
N ARG A 263 -19.35 -7.57 -26.30
CA ARG A 263 -18.02 -8.13 -26.07
C ARG A 263 -16.93 -7.09 -26.33
N LEU A 264 -16.01 -7.03 -25.38
CA LEU A 264 -14.95 -6.05 -25.33
C LEU A 264 -13.60 -6.74 -25.26
N SER A 265 -12.58 -6.09 -25.79
CA SER A 265 -11.17 -6.43 -25.54
C SER A 265 -10.43 -5.18 -25.08
N ALA A 266 -9.61 -5.32 -24.04
CA ALA A 266 -8.86 -4.22 -23.47
C ALA A 266 -7.36 -4.41 -23.68
N SER A 267 -6.66 -3.33 -24.00
CA SER A 267 -5.20 -3.29 -24.11
C SER A 267 -4.66 -1.99 -23.55
N ASN A 268 -3.47 -2.02 -22.94
CA ASN A 268 -2.85 -0.81 -22.40
C ASN A 268 -2.54 0.18 -23.54
N TRP A 269 -2.79 1.47 -23.29
CA TRP A 269 -2.66 2.52 -24.29
C TRP A 269 -1.66 3.59 -23.86
N ASP A 270 -0.68 3.87 -24.71
CA ASP A 270 0.27 4.96 -24.51
C ASP A 270 -0.28 6.24 -25.19
N PRO A 271 -0.66 7.28 -24.41
CA PRO A 271 -1.19 8.51 -24.97
C PRO A 271 -0.13 9.34 -25.72
N VAL A 272 1.15 9.17 -25.40
CA VAL A 272 2.27 9.88 -26.02
C VAL A 272 2.64 9.23 -27.34
N ALA A 273 2.85 7.91 -27.33
CA ALA A 273 3.15 7.16 -28.54
C ALA A 273 1.92 6.94 -29.43
N LYS A 274 0.71 7.16 -28.90
CA LYS A 274 -0.58 6.86 -29.54
C LYS A 274 -0.61 5.43 -30.09
N ALA A 275 -0.14 4.48 -29.27
CA ALA A 275 -0.02 3.07 -29.63
C ALA A 275 -0.39 2.17 -28.45
N ALA A 276 -0.72 0.91 -28.76
CA ALA A 276 -0.80 -0.11 -27.71
C ALA A 276 0.58 -0.28 -27.08
N THR A 277 0.61 -0.46 -25.76
CA THR A 277 1.84 -0.60 -24.99
C THR A 277 1.73 -1.75 -24.02
N THR A 278 2.85 -2.27 -23.56
CA THR A 278 2.90 -3.22 -22.44
C THR A 278 3.03 -2.51 -21.10
N LYS A 279 3.34 -1.21 -21.11
CA LYS A 279 3.45 -0.40 -19.88
C LYS A 279 2.07 -0.14 -19.31
N GLU A 280 1.97 -0.17 -17.98
CA GLU A 280 0.77 0.28 -17.31
C GLU A 280 0.64 1.79 -17.45
N THR A 281 -0.55 2.23 -17.87
CA THR A 281 -0.87 3.63 -18.06
C THR A 281 -2.25 3.90 -17.49
N SER A 282 -2.59 5.17 -17.30
CA SER A 282 -3.94 5.56 -16.89
C SER A 282 -4.95 5.48 -18.02
N GLN A 283 -4.58 4.98 -19.20
CA GLN A 283 -5.44 4.86 -20.36
C GLN A 283 -5.43 3.46 -20.94
N VAL A 284 -6.62 2.97 -21.27
CA VAL A 284 -6.81 1.66 -21.86
C VAL A 284 -7.52 1.85 -23.19
N LEU A 285 -7.03 1.18 -24.22
CA LEU A 285 -7.74 0.99 -25.46
C LEU A 285 -8.79 -0.08 -25.25
N LEU A 286 -10.05 0.28 -25.44
CA LEU A 286 -11.18 -0.61 -25.46
C LEU A 286 -11.61 -0.84 -26.91
N GLN A 287 -11.59 -2.09 -27.35
CA GLN A 287 -12.07 -2.50 -28.66
C GLN A 287 -13.39 -3.24 -28.52
N ILE A 288 -14.42 -2.79 -29.24
CA ILE A 288 -15.72 -3.46 -29.29
C ILE A 288 -15.70 -4.49 -30.39
N MET A 289 -15.90 -5.77 -30.04
CA MET A 289 -15.81 -6.89 -30.99
C MET A 289 -17.10 -7.12 -31.76
N ASP A 290 -18.22 -6.69 -31.21
CA ASP A 290 -19.53 -6.83 -31.82
C ASP A 290 -19.89 -5.61 -32.68
N ALA A 291 -20.80 -5.81 -33.63
CA ALA A 291 -21.31 -4.72 -34.45
C ALA A 291 -22.16 -3.77 -33.61
N VAL A 292 -21.74 -2.50 -33.51
CA VAL A 292 -22.45 -1.49 -32.74
C VAL A 292 -23.52 -0.81 -33.60
N PRO A 293 -24.80 -0.83 -33.20
CA PRO A 293 -25.85 -0.16 -33.97
C PRO A 293 -25.73 1.36 -33.88
N GLU A 294 -26.03 2.03 -34.99
CA GLU A 294 -26.06 3.50 -35.07
C GLU A 294 -27.29 4.07 -34.35
N ASN A 295 -27.19 5.32 -33.89
CA ASN A 295 -28.26 6.05 -33.18
C ASN A 295 -28.70 5.38 -31.88
N GLN A 296 -27.75 4.81 -31.14
CA GLN A 296 -28.00 4.18 -29.85
C GLN A 296 -27.33 4.97 -28.73
N GLN A 297 -27.93 4.92 -27.55
CA GLN A 297 -27.27 5.35 -26.32
C GLN A 297 -26.59 4.13 -25.70
N LEU A 298 -25.29 4.21 -25.50
CA LEU A 298 -24.49 3.14 -24.90
C LEU A 298 -24.00 3.58 -23.53
N SER A 299 -24.06 2.67 -22.56
CA SER A 299 -23.56 2.88 -21.22
C SER A 299 -22.29 2.06 -21.02
N LEU A 300 -21.16 2.73 -20.86
CA LEU A 300 -19.93 2.08 -20.42
C LEU A 300 -19.93 2.03 -18.89
N ILE A 301 -19.86 0.83 -18.35
CA ILE A 301 -19.98 0.50 -16.94
C ILE A 301 -18.66 -0.05 -16.43
N LEU A 302 -18.21 0.47 -15.28
CA LEU A 302 -17.12 -0.10 -14.51
C LEU A 302 -17.70 -0.84 -13.31
N LYS A 303 -17.62 -2.17 -13.32
CA LYS A 303 -18.07 -3.04 -12.24
C LYS A 303 -17.08 -3.05 -11.08
N ALA A 304 -17.69 -3.20 -9.91
CA ALA A 304 -17.13 -3.46 -8.60
C ALA A 304 -16.25 -4.72 -8.50
#